data_AF-A0AAD9WZI7-F1
#
_entry.id   AF-A0AAD9WZI7-F1
#
_cell.length_a   1.000
_cell.length_b   1.000
_cell.length_c   1.000
_cell.angle_alpha   90.00
_cell.angle_beta   90.00
_cell.angle_gamma   90.00
#
_symmetry.space_group_name_H-M   'P 1'
#
loop_
_entity.id
_entity.type
_entity.pdbx_description
1 polymer ?
#
loop_
_entity_poly.entity_id
_entity_poly.type
_entity_poly.pdbx_seq_one_letter_code
_entity_poly.pdbx_strand_id
1 'polypeptide(L)'
;MKQEGCRKDVELVFGVLQSRFAIVAGPTRFWHKHVLDDIMTTCIIMHNMIIADERDVDVSIEDHMEAPTPEVEMMLYENTRFQQFLTQYREIRDKDVRIALRNALINHL
;
A
#
# COMPACT_ATOMS: atom_id res chain seq x y z
N MET A 1 27.81 15.19 -2.01
CA MET A 1 26.90 15.24 -0.83
C MET A 1 25.47 14.76 -1.13
N LYS A 2 24.88 14.99 -2.32
CA LYS A 2 23.50 14.57 -2.62
C LYS A 2 23.27 13.05 -2.66
N GLN A 3 24.22 12.29 -3.19
CA GLN A 3 24.10 10.83 -3.36
C GLN A 3 24.10 10.08 -2.02
N GLU A 4 24.82 10.60 -1.02
CA GLU A 4 24.91 10.03 0.32
C GLU A 4 23.62 10.25 1.13
N GLY A 5 22.92 11.37 0.93
CA GLY A 5 21.60 11.62 1.52
C GLY A 5 20.56 10.64 0.97
N CYS A 6 20.47 10.54 -0.36
CA CYS A 6 19.56 9.61 -1.02
C CYS A 6 19.81 8.15 -0.60
N ARG A 7 21.08 7.74 -0.47
CA ARG A 7 21.44 6.41 0.04
C ARG A 7 20.92 6.16 1.45
N LYS A 8 21.07 7.14 2.35
CA LYS A 8 20.57 7.04 3.73
C LYS A 8 19.05 6.95 3.81
N ASP A 9 18.34 7.70 2.98
CA ASP A 9 16.87 7.66 2.96
C ASP A 9 16.38 6.27 2.50
N VAL A 10 17.02 5.70 1.48
CA VAL A 10 16.73 4.33 1.01
C VAL A 10 17.05 3.29 2.09
N GLU A 11 18.21 3.39 2.76
CA GLU A 11 18.59 2.49 3.85
C GLU A 11 17.62 2.57 5.04
N LEU A 12 17.16 3.78 5.37
CA LEU A 12 16.18 4.01 6.44
C LEU A 12 14.84 3.37 6.12
N VAL A 13 14.28 3.64 4.93
CA VAL A 13 12.99 3.08 4.49
C VAL A 13 13.07 1.55 4.43
N PHE A 14 14.18 1.02 3.91
CA PHE A 14 14.39 -0.42 3.82
C PHE A 14 14.46 -1.07 5.21
N GLY A 15 15.14 -0.44 6.17
CA GLY A 15 15.18 -0.91 7.56
C GLY A 15 13.81 -0.91 8.24
N VAL A 16 13.00 0.14 8.01
CA VAL A 16 11.61 0.20 8.50
C VAL A 16 10.77 -0.94 7.91
N LEU A 17 10.85 -1.15 6.60
CA LEU A 17 10.12 -2.22 5.93
C LEU A 17 10.55 -3.61 6.42
N GLN A 18 11.84 -3.86 6.64
CA GLN A 18 12.33 -5.13 7.21
C GLN A 18 11.83 -5.38 8.62
N SER A 19 11.78 -4.34 9.47
CA SER A 19 11.28 -4.47 10.84
C SER A 19 9.78 -4.78 10.92
N ARG A 20 8.99 -4.33 9.93
CA ARG A 20 7.53 -4.53 9.89
C ARG A 20 7.11 -5.75 9.09
N PHE A 21 7.85 -6.11 8.04
CA PHE A 21 7.51 -7.18 7.12
C PHE A 21 8.63 -8.21 7.04
N ALA A 22 8.46 -9.35 7.73
CA ALA A 22 9.44 -10.44 7.76
C ALA A 22 9.79 -10.98 6.36
N ILE A 23 8.88 -10.87 5.39
CA ILE A 23 9.12 -11.27 3.99
C ILE A 23 10.24 -10.45 3.32
N VAL A 24 10.45 -9.19 3.74
CA VAL A 24 11.51 -8.31 3.23
C VAL A 24 12.88 -8.63 3.86
N ALA A 25 12.89 -9.29 5.02
CA ALA A 25 14.10 -9.77 5.69
C ALA A 25 14.58 -11.14 5.18
N GLY A 26 13.75 -11.84 4.39
CA GLY A 26 14.04 -13.16 3.86
C GLY A 26 15.02 -13.15 2.67
N PRO A 27 15.62 -14.32 2.33
CA PRO A 27 16.51 -14.43 1.18
C PRO A 27 15.77 -14.18 -0.14
N THR A 28 16.17 -13.12 -0.84
CA THR A 28 15.59 -12.69 -2.12
C THR A 28 16.13 -13.46 -3.33
N ARG A 29 17.23 -14.22 -3.15
CA ARG A 29 17.97 -14.88 -4.24
C ARG A 29 17.14 -15.88 -5.05
N PHE A 30 16.08 -16.44 -4.48
CA PHE A 30 15.21 -17.42 -5.15
C PHE A 30 14.00 -16.79 -5.85
N TRP A 31 13.80 -15.48 -5.70
CA TRP A 31 12.66 -14.78 -6.26
C TRP A 31 13.04 -14.13 -7.59
N HIS A 32 12.15 -14.21 -8.57
CA HIS A 32 12.30 -13.44 -9.79
C HIS A 32 12.17 -11.95 -9.49
N LYS A 33 12.83 -11.11 -10.30
CA LYS A 33 12.85 -9.66 -10.10
C LYS A 33 11.45 -9.05 -10.05
N HIS A 34 10.52 -9.51 -10.89
CA HIS A 34 9.13 -9.02 -10.88
C HIS A 34 8.43 -9.34 -9.55
N VAL A 35 8.66 -10.53 -8.98
CA VAL A 35 8.06 -10.91 -7.70
C VAL A 35 8.62 -10.06 -6.56
N LEU A 36 9.91 -9.74 -6.59
CA LEU A 36 10.50 -8.82 -5.61
C LEU A 36 9.92 -7.41 -5.73
N ASP A 37 9.66 -6.95 -6.95
CA ASP A 37 9.02 -5.66 -7.21
C ASP A 37 7.59 -5.62 -6.67
N ASP A 38 6.82 -6.67 -6.91
CA ASP A 38 5.46 -6.84 -6.37
C ASP A 38 5.46 -6.88 -4.83
N ILE A 39 6.39 -7.62 -4.22
CA ILE A 39 6.54 -7.71 -2.76
C ILE A 39 6.85 -6.33 -2.17
N MET A 40 7.84 -5.62 -2.72
CA MET A 40 8.25 -4.30 -2.24
C MET A 40 7.13 -3.28 -2.39
N THR A 41 6.46 -3.26 -3.54
CA THR A 41 5.32 -2.38 -3.83
C THR A 41 4.18 -2.63 -2.85
N THR A 42 3.83 -3.90 -2.62
CA THR A 42 2.79 -4.28 -1.65
C THR A 42 3.16 -3.84 -0.23
N CYS A 43 4.41 -4.06 0.20
CA CYS A 43 4.88 -3.63 1.52
C CYS A 43 4.83 -2.11 1.71
N ILE A 44 5.15 -1.32 0.68
CA ILE A 44 5.05 0.15 0.72
C ILE A 44 3.59 0.60 0.84
N ILE A 45 2.70 0.04 0.02
CA ILE A 45 1.26 0.35 0.06
C ILE A 45 0.68 0.02 1.44
N MET A 46 0.93 -1.19 1.95
CA MET A 46 0.47 -1.60 3.28
C MET A 46 1.04 -0.71 4.38
N HIS A 47 2.33 -0.33 4.30
CA HIS A 47 2.93 0.58 5.27
C HIS A 47 2.22 1.92 5.31
N ASN A 48 1.95 2.49 4.14
CA ASN A 48 1.25 3.77 4.01
C ASN A 48 -0.19 3.67 4.50
N MET A 49 -0.88 2.55 4.23
CA MET A 49 -2.23 2.29 4.73
C MET A 49 -2.27 2.19 6.25
N ILE A 50 -1.30 1.50 6.86
CA ILE A 50 -1.18 1.38 8.32
C ILE A 50 -0.92 2.76 8.94
N ILE A 51 -0.04 3.58 8.36
CA ILE A 51 0.22 4.94 8.84
C ILE A 51 -1.04 5.81 8.74
N ALA A 52 -1.80 5.70 7.64
CA ALA A 52 -3.04 6.44 7.45
C ALA A 52 -4.09 6.08 8.51
N ASP A 53 -4.25 4.78 8.81
CA ASP A 53 -5.18 4.31 9.85
C ASP A 53 -4.70 4.68 11.27
N GLU A 54 -3.39 4.55 11.56
CA GLU A 54 -2.81 4.87 12.88
C GLU A 54 -2.88 6.38 13.20
N ARG A 55 -2.72 7.25 12.21
CA ARG A 55 -2.64 8.71 12.43
C ARG A 55 -3.98 9.43 12.27
N ASP A 56 -5.04 8.75 11.84
CA ASP A 56 -6.31 9.36 11.40
C ASP A 56 -6.11 10.48 10.37
N VAL A 57 -4.96 10.44 9.70
CA VAL A 57 -4.64 11.34 8.60
C VAL A 57 -5.26 10.64 7.41
N ASP A 58 -6.34 11.20 6.88
CA ASP A 58 -6.78 10.87 5.54
C ASP A 58 -5.59 11.21 4.64
N VAL A 59 -4.78 10.19 4.34
CA VAL A 59 -3.75 10.28 3.32
C VAL A 59 -4.53 10.44 2.04
N SER A 60 -4.85 11.70 1.75
CA SER A 60 -5.19 12.15 0.41
C SER A 60 -4.08 11.57 -0.44
N ILE A 61 -4.45 10.62 -1.28
CA ILE A 61 -3.56 10.11 -2.32
C ILE A 61 -3.33 11.35 -3.18
N GLU A 62 -2.32 12.15 -2.84
CA GLU A 62 -1.89 13.23 -3.69
C GLU A 62 -1.46 12.56 -4.98
N ASP A 63 -2.20 12.89 -6.03
CA ASP A 63 -2.10 12.37 -7.37
C ASP A 63 -0.70 12.70 -7.91
N HIS A 64 0.27 11.86 -7.56
CA HIS A 64 1.65 12.04 -7.97
C HIS A 64 1.74 11.72 -9.45
N MET A 65 1.66 12.79 -10.24
CA MET A 65 2.06 12.94 -11.65
C MET A 65 1.68 11.76 -12.55
N GLU A 66 0.62 11.96 -13.34
CA GLU A 66 0.29 11.11 -14.49
C GLU A 66 1.55 10.76 -15.28
N ALA A 67 1.96 9.49 -15.19
CA ALA A 67 2.95 8.94 -16.09
C ALA A 67 2.39 9.03 -17.52
N PRO A 68 3.23 9.29 -18.54
CA PRO A 68 2.76 9.38 -19.92
C PRO A 68 2.02 8.10 -20.31
N THR A 69 0.76 8.24 -20.72
CA THR A 69 -0.11 7.12 -21.09
C THR A 69 0.48 6.32 -22.26
N PRO A 70 0.88 5.05 -22.07
CA PRO A 70 1.15 4.14 -23.17
C PRO A 70 -0.17 3.62 -23.72
N GLU A 71 -0.19 3.34 -25.02
CA GLU A 71 -1.39 3.09 -25.81
C GLU A 71 -2.13 1.80 -25.41
N VAL A 72 -3.30 2.02 -24.80
CA VAL A 72 -4.65 1.48 -25.12
C VAL A 72 -5.00 0.03 -24.75
N GLU A 73 -6.21 -0.07 -24.17
CA GLU A 73 -7.05 -1.23 -23.81
C GLU A 73 -6.84 -1.95 -22.48
N MET A 74 -5.66 -2.50 -22.18
CA MET A 74 -5.48 -3.30 -20.95
C MET A 74 -5.60 -2.46 -19.66
N MET A 75 -5.23 -1.19 -19.72
CA MET A 75 -5.31 -0.24 -18.60
C MET A 75 -6.74 0.18 -18.22
N LEU A 76 -7.71 0.14 -19.12
CA LEU A 76 -9.08 0.57 -18.79
C LEU A 76 -9.77 -0.44 -17.87
N TYR A 77 -9.51 -1.74 -18.06
CA TYR A 77 -10.02 -2.78 -17.19
C TYR A 77 -9.36 -2.74 -15.81
N GLU A 78 -8.03 -2.57 -15.77
CA GLU A 78 -7.30 -2.45 -14.51
C GLU A 78 -7.62 -1.15 -13.77
N ASN A 79 -7.82 -0.03 -14.47
CA ASN A 79 -8.27 1.22 -13.87
C ASN A 79 -9.69 1.06 -13.32
N THR A 80 -10.63 0.47 -14.07
CA THR A 80 -12.00 0.23 -13.58
C THR A 80 -12.00 -0.68 -12.35
N ARG A 81 -11.20 -1.76 -12.36
CA ARG A 81 -11.03 -2.67 -11.22
C ARG A 81 -10.40 -1.98 -10.02
N PHE A 82 -9.41 -1.12 -10.26
CA PHE A 82 -8.77 -0.32 -9.23
C PHE A 82 -9.73 0.72 -8.64
N GLN A 83 -10.54 1.39 -9.46
CA GLN A 83 -11.58 2.33 -9.00
C GLN A 83 -12.65 1.60 -8.17
N GLN A 84 -13.12 0.44 -8.63
CA GLN A 84 -14.04 -0.40 -7.86
C GLN A 84 -13.44 -0.83 -6.52
N PHE A 85 -12.16 -1.21 -6.51
CA PHE A 85 -11.42 -1.51 -5.29
C PHE A 85 -11.32 -0.29 -4.37
N LEU A 86 -11.02 0.90 -4.89
CA LEU A 86 -10.97 2.14 -4.09
C LEU A 86 -12.33 2.50 -3.49
N THR A 87 -13.43 2.32 -4.24
CA THR A 87 -14.79 2.54 -3.73
C THR A 87 -15.10 1.57 -2.59
N GLN A 88 -14.89 0.27 -2.79
CA GLN A 88 -15.10 -0.75 -1.75
C GLN A 88 -14.18 -0.52 -0.55
N TYR A 89 -12.93 -0.12 -0.78
CA TYR A 89 -11.97 0.17 0.26
C TYR A 89 -12.42 1.37 1.11
N ARG A 90 -12.99 2.42 0.50
CA ARG A 90 -13.57 3.55 1.23
C ARG A 90 -14.77 3.15 2.09
N GLU A 91 -15.64 2.27 1.59
CA GLU A 91 -16.78 1.75 2.35
C GLU A 91 -16.35 0.87 3.53
N ILE A 92 -15.29 0.06 3.38
CA ILE A 92 -14.75 -0.79 4.45
C ILE A 92 -13.99 0.05 5.49
N ARG A 93 -13.33 1.13 5.07
CA ARG A 93 -12.61 2.06 5.94
C ARG A 93 -13.54 3.08 6.60
N ASP A 94 -14.82 3.11 6.23
CA ASP A 94 -15.83 3.89 6.91
C ASP A 94 -15.91 3.43 8.37
N LYS A 95 -15.54 4.35 9.28
CA LYS A 95 -15.46 4.08 10.71
C LYS A 95 -16.80 3.60 11.26
N ASP A 96 -17.92 4.12 10.74
CA ASP A 96 -19.25 3.79 11.23
C ASP A 96 -19.65 2.37 10.83
N VAL A 97 -19.31 1.95 9.60
CA VAL A 97 -19.51 0.57 9.12
C VAL A 97 -18.65 -0.41 9.92
N ARG A 98 -17.37 -0.07 10.17
CA ARG A 98 -16.45 -0.88 10.98
C ARG A 98 -16.93 -1.05 12.43
N ILE A 99 -17.45 0.02 13.04
CA ILE A 99 -18.01 -0.01 14.40
C ILE A 99 -19.32 -0.82 14.43
N ALA A 100 -20.20 -0.65 13.44
CA ALA A 100 -21.45 -1.39 13.34
C ALA A 100 -21.22 -2.90 13.19
N LEU A 101 -20.28 -3.31 12.32
CA LEU A 101 -19.90 -4.73 12.16
C LEU A 101 -19.28 -5.30 13.44
N ARG A 102 -18.40 -4.54 14.11
CA ARG A 102 -17.82 -4.96 15.40
C ARG A 102 -18.91 -5.18 16.44
N ASN A 103 -19.86 -4.26 16.56
CA ASN A 103 -20.95 -4.35 17.54
C ASN A 103 -21.91 -5.49 17.20
N ALA A 104 -22.22 -5.71 15.92
CA ALA A 104 -23.03 -6.84 15.47
C ALA A 104 -22.37 -8.18 15.84
N LEU A 105 -21.06 -8.33 15.60
CA LEU A 105 -20.31 -9.55 15.95
C LEU A 105 -20.24 -9.79 17.46
N ILE A 106 -20.11 -8.73 18.26
CA ILE A 106 -20.12 -8.83 19.73
C ILE A 106 -21.52 -9.23 20.24
N ASN A 107 -22.60 -8.71 19.64
CA ASN A 107 -23.97 -9.01 20.05
C ASN A 107 -24.47 -10.40 19.60
N HIS A 108 -23.72 -11.08 18.72
CA HIS A 108 -24.02 -12.42 18.23
C HIS A 108 -23.15 -13.52 18.89
N LEU A 109 -22.40 -13.18 19.94
CA LEU A 109 -21.80 -14.10 20.91
C LEU A 109 -22.69 -14.21 22.15
#